data_AF-F9Q818-F1
#
_entry.id   AF-F9Q818-F1
#
_cell.length_a   1.000
_cell.length_b   1.000
_cell.length_c   1.000
_cell.angle_alpha   90.00
_cell.angle_beta   90.00
_cell.angle_gamma   90.00
#
_symmetry.space_group_name_H-M   'P 1'
#
loop_
_entity.id
_entity.type
_entity.pdbx_description
1 polymer ?
#
loop_
_entity_poly.entity_id
_entity_poly.type
_entity_poly.pdbx_seq_one_letter_code
_entity_poly.pdbx_strand_id
1 'polypeptide(L)'
;MKPTTKDYAELLEQVKERPDHGLIQTMLLRSLSQAVYHADNFGHFGLALEEYAHFTSPIRRYPDLTLHRGIKYLLAKAQGAKRKTTDGGGYHYSFEEIDVLGDHCSMTERRADDATREVADWLKCEYMQDHVGESFSGVISSVTGFGLFVRLDDLFIDGLVHISTLDNDYYRFDMEKQRLIGENSGMIYRLGDKVRIKVEAVHLQQKMVDFSLLESERKPRRAGKTAKQKAKRSFQELPQRTQSKGKTTASAARTKKAPKKVATRSSTGKKLPIKESQALLKDPPNGVIAKHN
;
A
#
# COMPACT_ATOMS: atom_id res chain seq x y z
N MET A 1 -1.74 -10.69 28.03
CA MET A 1 -1.88 -9.35 28.61
C MET A 1 -2.13 -8.39 27.47
N LYS A 2 -3.16 -7.53 27.51
CA LYS A 2 -3.38 -6.52 26.46
C LYS A 2 -2.51 -5.29 26.79
N PRO A 3 -1.71 -4.77 25.85
CA PRO A 3 -0.87 -3.60 26.09
C PRO A 3 -1.71 -2.35 26.33
N THR A 4 -1.21 -1.47 27.21
CA THR A 4 -1.80 -0.20 27.61
C THR A 4 -1.19 0.97 26.85
N THR A 5 -1.78 2.15 26.96
CA THR A 5 -1.27 3.39 26.33
C THR A 5 0.15 3.73 26.78
N LYS A 6 0.48 3.44 28.05
CA LYS A 6 1.82 3.64 28.61
C LYS A 6 2.85 2.72 27.96
N ASP A 7 2.50 1.46 27.72
CA ASP A 7 3.40 0.50 27.06
C ASP A 7 3.77 0.96 25.64
N TYR A 8 2.80 1.55 24.92
CA TYR A 8 3.04 2.13 23.58
C TYR A 8 3.95 3.37 23.64
N ALA A 9 3.75 4.24 24.64
CA ALA A 9 4.58 5.43 24.82
C ALA A 9 6.02 5.06 25.21
N GLU A 10 6.19 4.08 26.11
CA GLU A 10 7.51 3.56 26.49
C GLU A 10 8.25 2.95 25.31
N LEU A 11 7.56 2.17 24.47
CA LEU A 11 8.12 1.61 23.25
C LEU A 11 8.63 2.73 22.32
N LEU A 12 7.84 3.79 22.11
CA LEU A 12 8.22 4.91 21.24
C LEU A 12 9.45 5.66 21.75
N GLU A 13 9.61 5.81 23.07
CA GLU A 13 10.81 6.44 23.64
C GLU A 13 12.03 5.52 23.50
N GLN A 14 11.87 4.20 23.68
CA GLN A 14 12.96 3.23 23.48
C GLN A 14 13.47 3.17 22.03
N VAL A 15 12.60 3.40 21.05
CA VAL A 15 12.96 3.29 19.63
C VAL A 15 13.37 4.62 18.99
N LYS A 16 13.39 5.71 19.73
CA LYS A 16 13.58 7.09 19.23
C LYS A 16 14.87 7.32 18.45
N GLU A 17 16.00 6.82 18.97
CA GLU A 17 17.32 6.98 18.35
C GLU A 17 17.61 5.91 17.28
N ARG A 18 16.69 4.97 17.03
CA ARG A 18 16.92 3.90 16.07
C ARG A 18 16.70 4.39 14.64
N PRO A 19 17.48 3.89 13.66
CA PRO A 19 17.29 4.25 12.26
C PRO A 19 15.93 3.80 11.70
N ASP A 20 15.27 2.82 12.33
CA ASP A 20 13.93 2.33 11.95
C ASP A 20 12.79 2.93 12.79
N HIS A 21 13.03 4.01 13.54
CA HIS A 21 12.03 4.69 14.38
C HIS A 21 10.75 5.03 13.60
N GLY A 22 10.87 5.75 12.48
CA GLY A 22 9.71 6.21 11.71
C GLY A 22 8.85 5.06 11.16
N LEU A 23 9.49 3.92 10.87
CA LEU A 23 8.78 2.72 10.47
C LEU A 23 7.98 2.11 11.64
N ILE A 24 8.61 1.97 12.81
CA ILE A 24 7.95 1.43 14.01
C ILE A 24 6.78 2.33 14.40
N GLN A 25 6.98 3.66 14.40
CA GLN A 25 5.94 4.63 14.67
C GLN A 25 4.76 4.50 13.69
N THR A 26 5.04 4.37 12.39
CA THR A 26 4.00 4.20 11.37
C THR A 26 3.20 2.92 11.57
N MET A 27 3.88 1.80 11.86
CA MET A 27 3.22 0.51 12.12
C MET A 27 2.36 0.56 13.38
N LEU A 28 2.87 1.20 14.44
CA LEU A 28 2.14 1.40 15.69
C LEU A 28 0.87 2.23 15.45
N LEU A 29 0.98 3.36 14.75
CA LEU A 29 -0.19 4.20 14.42
C LEU A 29 -1.22 3.45 13.57
N ARG A 30 -0.78 2.67 12.58
CA ARG A 30 -1.66 1.83 11.73
C ARG A 30 -2.31 0.67 12.49
N SER A 31 -1.79 0.28 13.65
CA SER A 31 -2.38 -0.76 14.51
C SER A 31 -3.50 -0.25 15.42
N LEU A 32 -3.64 1.07 15.56
CA LEU A 32 -4.69 1.67 16.39
C LEU A 32 -6.04 1.63 15.67
N SER A 33 -7.10 1.43 16.44
CA SER A 33 -8.47 1.55 15.95
C SER A 33 -8.83 3.01 15.67
N GLN A 34 -9.68 3.23 14.68
CA GLN A 34 -10.27 4.53 14.40
C GLN A 34 -11.19 4.96 15.54
N ALA A 35 -11.12 6.23 15.95
CA ALA A 35 -12.05 6.80 16.93
C ALA A 35 -13.45 6.99 16.31
N VAL A 36 -14.49 6.85 17.13
CA VAL A 36 -15.90 6.97 16.71
C VAL A 36 -16.71 7.66 17.79
N TYR A 37 -17.82 8.28 17.41
CA TYR A 37 -18.88 8.69 18.34
C TYR A 37 -19.76 7.48 18.66
N HIS A 38 -20.02 7.25 19.94
CA HIS A 38 -20.83 6.16 20.43
C HIS A 38 -21.64 6.59 21.66
N ALA A 39 -22.78 5.95 21.91
CA ALA A 39 -23.62 6.24 23.08
C ALA A 39 -22.97 5.78 24.39
N ASP A 40 -22.40 4.56 24.37
CA ASP A 40 -21.58 4.03 25.45
C ASP A 40 -20.18 4.65 25.49
N ASN A 41 -19.63 4.82 26.70
CA ASN A 41 -18.26 5.25 26.90
C ASN A 41 -17.30 4.04 26.89
N PHE A 42 -16.36 4.03 25.95
CA PHE A 42 -15.28 3.04 25.88
C PHE A 42 -13.90 3.62 26.26
N GLY A 43 -13.87 4.86 26.74
CA GLY A 43 -12.65 5.63 26.92
C GLY A 43 -12.00 6.02 25.59
N HIS A 44 -10.85 6.69 25.68
CA HIS A 44 -10.09 7.16 24.53
C HIS A 44 -8.63 6.73 24.64
N PHE A 45 -8.30 5.58 24.04
CA PHE A 45 -6.97 4.98 24.09
C PHE A 45 -5.86 5.95 23.63
N GLY A 46 -6.02 6.61 22.48
CA GLY A 46 -4.99 7.53 21.97
C GLY A 46 -4.71 8.76 22.85
N LEU A 47 -5.60 9.09 23.79
CA LEU A 47 -5.45 10.22 24.71
C LEU A 47 -5.20 9.76 26.15
N ALA A 48 -5.19 8.45 26.40
CA ALA A 48 -5.13 7.86 27.73
C ALA A 48 -6.18 8.42 28.72
N LEU A 49 -7.42 8.61 28.24
CA LEU A 49 -8.56 9.08 29.06
C LEU A 49 -9.61 7.99 29.23
N GLU A 50 -10.17 7.86 30.43
CA GLU A 50 -11.28 6.94 30.74
C GLU A 50 -12.62 7.44 30.21
N GLU A 51 -12.81 8.76 30.18
CA GLU A 51 -14.01 9.44 29.70
C GLU A 51 -13.60 10.59 28.80
N TYR A 52 -14.14 10.63 27.58
CA TYR A 52 -13.87 11.71 26.65
C TYR A 52 -15.06 11.93 25.70
N ALA A 53 -15.39 13.20 25.46
CA ALA A 53 -16.39 13.60 24.47
C ALA A 53 -16.00 14.95 23.85
N HIS A 54 -16.37 15.16 22.58
CA HIS A 54 -16.19 16.45 21.92
C HIS A 54 -17.24 17.48 22.39
N PHE A 55 -16.78 18.65 22.84
CA PHE A 55 -17.64 19.72 23.35
C PHE A 55 -17.37 21.11 22.76
N THR A 56 -16.12 21.37 22.35
CA THR A 56 -15.60 22.73 22.11
C THR A 56 -15.88 23.30 20.72
N SER A 57 -16.60 22.61 19.84
CA SER A 57 -16.82 23.07 18.45
C SER A 57 -18.23 22.78 17.90
N PRO A 58 -19.31 23.21 18.58
CA PRO A 58 -20.70 22.97 18.15
C PRO A 58 -21.09 23.62 16.82
N ILE A 59 -20.33 24.60 16.34
CA ILE A 59 -20.57 25.26 15.04
C ILE A 59 -20.24 24.32 13.87
N ARG A 60 -19.25 23.42 14.03
CA ARG A 60 -18.69 22.61 12.94
C ARG A 60 -18.74 21.10 13.21
N ARG A 61 -19.26 20.68 14.36
CA ARG A 61 -19.44 19.27 14.74
C ARG A 61 -20.79 19.09 15.42
N TYR A 62 -21.62 18.22 14.85
CA TYR A 62 -22.96 17.96 15.37
C TYR A 62 -22.96 17.26 16.76
N PRO A 63 -22.02 16.34 17.08
CA PRO A 63 -21.93 15.74 18.41
C PRO A 63 -21.71 16.77 19.53
N ASP A 64 -20.91 17.81 19.30
CA ASP A 64 -20.74 18.89 20.26
C ASP A 64 -22.09 19.62 20.49
N LEU A 65 -22.89 19.84 19.45
CA LEU A 65 -24.21 20.47 19.58
C LEU A 65 -25.18 19.63 20.42
N THR A 66 -25.22 18.31 20.22
CA THR A 66 -26.06 17.41 21.03
C THR A 66 -25.61 17.39 22.48
N LEU A 67 -24.30 17.43 22.72
CA LEU A 67 -23.73 17.52 24.07
C LEU A 67 -24.06 18.85 24.76
N HIS A 68 -23.96 19.98 24.05
CA HIS A 68 -24.41 21.29 24.56
C HIS A 68 -25.88 21.26 24.96
N ARG A 69 -26.74 20.65 24.14
CA ARG A 69 -28.18 20.48 24.43
C ARG A 69 -28.40 19.61 25.67
N GLY A 70 -27.67 18.51 25.78
CA GLY A 70 -27.73 17.58 26.91
C GLY A 70 -27.31 18.24 28.23
N ILE A 71 -26.19 18.96 28.24
CA ILE A 71 -25.69 19.70 29.42
C ILE A 71 -26.71 20.76 29.86
N LYS A 72 -27.22 21.57 28.92
CA LYS A 72 -28.25 22.58 29.23
C LYS A 72 -29.53 21.96 29.81
N TYR A 73 -29.93 20.79 29.30
CA TYR A 73 -31.05 20.03 29.86
C TYR A 73 -30.77 19.56 31.29
N LEU A 74 -29.60 18.96 31.55
CA LEU A 74 -29.22 18.49 32.88
C LEU A 74 -29.18 19.62 33.91
N LEU A 75 -28.67 20.80 33.53
CA LEU A 75 -28.66 21.99 34.39
C LEU A 75 -30.08 22.46 34.75
N ALA A 76 -31.01 22.49 33.78
CA ALA A 76 -32.40 22.85 34.06
C ALA A 76 -33.13 21.76 34.87
N LYS A 77 -32.86 20.48 34.60
CA LYS A 77 -33.42 19.36 35.36
C LYS A 77 -32.99 19.41 36.83
N ALA A 78 -31.74 19.78 37.11
CA ALA A 78 -31.25 19.99 38.47
C ALA A 78 -32.00 21.12 39.21
N GLN A 79 -32.60 22.07 38.49
CA GLN A 79 -33.45 23.14 39.02
C GLN A 79 -34.94 22.77 39.08
N GLY A 80 -35.31 21.52 38.77
CA GLY A 80 -36.68 21.02 38.86
C GLY A 80 -37.47 21.06 37.55
N ALA A 81 -36.85 21.35 36.41
CA ALA A 81 -37.52 21.28 35.11
C ALA A 81 -37.94 19.83 34.79
N LYS A 82 -39.22 19.65 34.40
CA LYS A 82 -39.80 18.35 34.02
C LYS A 82 -39.92 18.15 32.52
N ARG A 83 -39.74 19.21 31.72
CA ARG A 83 -39.85 19.18 30.26
C ARG A 83 -38.58 18.58 29.65
N LYS A 84 -38.71 17.94 28.48
CA LYS A 84 -37.56 17.45 27.68
C LYS A 84 -36.76 18.58 27.02
N THR A 85 -37.30 19.79 26.98
CA THR A 85 -36.70 20.98 26.39
C THR A 85 -36.44 22.06 27.44
N THR A 86 -35.50 22.97 27.16
CA THR A 86 -35.27 24.18 27.97
C THR A 86 -35.32 25.43 27.09
N ASP A 87 -35.68 26.57 27.69
CA ASP A 87 -35.82 27.83 26.95
C ASP A 87 -34.46 28.33 26.39
N GLY A 88 -33.35 27.91 27.01
CA GLY A 88 -31.98 28.14 26.52
C GLY A 88 -31.51 27.17 25.42
N GLY A 89 -32.42 26.35 24.88
CA GLY A 89 -32.14 25.39 23.80
C GLY A 89 -31.57 24.05 24.28
N GLY A 90 -31.77 23.67 25.54
CA GLY A 90 -31.46 22.32 26.02
C GLY A 90 -32.46 21.28 25.51
N TYR A 91 -32.00 20.04 25.33
CA TYR A 91 -32.82 18.93 24.85
C TYR A 91 -32.37 17.60 25.47
N HIS A 92 -33.31 16.78 25.88
CA HIS A 92 -33.06 15.42 26.35
C HIS A 92 -33.25 14.40 25.23
N TYR A 93 -32.13 13.76 24.85
CA TYR A 93 -32.14 12.61 23.95
C TYR A 93 -32.33 11.31 24.72
N SER A 94 -33.04 10.35 24.12
CA SER A 94 -33.03 8.95 24.58
C SER A 94 -31.72 8.26 24.18
N PHE A 95 -31.45 7.10 24.78
CA PHE A 95 -30.25 6.33 24.45
C PHE A 95 -30.27 5.90 22.98
N GLU A 96 -31.42 5.45 22.47
CA GLU A 96 -31.59 5.02 21.08
C GLU A 96 -31.37 6.19 20.09
N GLU A 97 -31.81 7.39 20.45
CA GLU A 97 -31.56 8.59 19.63
C GLU A 97 -30.06 8.92 19.56
N ILE A 98 -29.33 8.80 20.68
CA ILE A 98 -27.88 9.06 20.72
C ILE A 98 -27.11 7.98 19.97
N ASP A 99 -27.52 6.71 20.08
CA ASP A 99 -26.88 5.59 19.40
C ASP A 99 -26.92 5.77 17.87
N VAL A 100 -28.11 6.05 17.33
CA VAL A 100 -28.29 6.36 15.90
C VAL A 100 -27.51 7.61 15.48
N LEU A 101 -27.46 8.64 16.33
CA LEU A 101 -26.69 9.85 16.06
C LEU A 101 -25.18 9.60 16.09
N GLY A 102 -24.68 8.71 16.96
CA GLY A 102 -23.28 8.32 17.05
C GLY A 102 -22.79 7.69 15.74
N ASP A 103 -23.55 6.72 15.24
CA ASP A 103 -23.29 6.08 13.94
C ASP A 103 -23.33 7.09 12.78
N HIS A 104 -24.36 7.94 12.75
CA HIS A 104 -24.52 8.94 11.70
C HIS A 104 -23.38 9.97 11.70
N CYS A 105 -23.00 10.48 12.88
CA CYS A 105 -21.92 11.46 13.01
C CYS A 105 -20.56 10.85 12.65
N SER A 106 -20.30 9.61 13.06
CA SER A 106 -19.06 8.89 12.70
C SER A 106 -18.98 8.60 11.20
N MET A 107 -20.11 8.23 10.58
CA MET A 107 -20.17 8.03 9.13
C MET A 107 -19.94 9.33 8.37
N THR A 108 -20.57 10.43 8.79
CA THR A 108 -20.43 11.72 8.11
C THR A 108 -19.05 12.34 8.28
N GLU A 109 -18.38 12.10 9.40
CA GLU A 109 -16.96 12.43 9.61
C GLU A 109 -16.07 11.72 8.59
N ARG A 110 -16.17 10.37 8.50
CA ARG A 110 -15.41 9.59 7.51
C ARG A 110 -15.68 10.05 6.08
N ARG A 111 -16.94 10.30 5.75
CA ARG A 111 -17.33 10.80 4.42
C ARG A 111 -16.70 12.16 4.10
N ALA A 112 -16.58 13.05 5.08
CA ALA A 112 -15.94 14.35 4.89
C ALA A 112 -14.42 14.19 4.68
N ASP A 113 -13.78 13.32 5.47
CA ASP A 113 -12.35 13.02 5.32
C ASP A 113 -12.04 12.39 3.97
N ASP A 114 -12.86 11.44 3.50
CA ASP A 114 -12.69 10.81 2.20
C ASP A 114 -12.83 11.82 1.05
N ALA A 115 -13.83 12.70 1.10
CA ALA A 115 -14.03 13.73 0.09
C ALA A 115 -12.88 14.77 0.06
N THR A 116 -12.40 15.20 1.22
CA THR A 116 -11.27 16.14 1.30
C THR A 116 -9.98 15.50 0.81
N ARG A 117 -9.74 14.23 1.16
CA ARG A 117 -8.61 13.46 0.64
C ARG A 117 -8.67 13.31 -0.87
N GLU A 118 -9.85 13.02 -1.41
CA GLU A 118 -10.05 12.86 -2.85
C GLU A 118 -9.70 14.13 -3.64
N VAL A 119 -10.06 15.31 -3.13
CA VAL A 119 -9.68 16.60 -3.71
C VAL A 119 -8.19 16.86 -3.56
N ALA A 120 -7.61 16.56 -2.38
CA ALA A 120 -6.18 16.71 -2.16
C ALA A 120 -5.36 15.82 -3.10
N ASP A 121 -5.76 14.56 -3.30
CA ASP A 121 -5.08 13.63 -4.20
C ASP A 121 -5.15 14.11 -5.66
N TRP A 122 -6.28 14.71 -6.07
CA TRP A 122 -6.41 15.34 -7.39
C TRP A 122 -5.47 16.55 -7.55
N LEU A 123 -5.45 17.46 -6.56
CA LEU A 123 -4.56 18.64 -6.57
C LEU A 123 -3.07 18.26 -6.56
N LYS A 124 -2.71 17.20 -5.82
CA LYS A 124 -1.35 16.65 -5.83
C LYS A 124 -0.99 16.10 -7.21
N CYS A 125 -1.91 15.42 -7.88
CA CYS A 125 -1.66 14.95 -9.24
C CYS A 125 -1.51 16.12 -10.22
N GLU A 126 -2.40 17.11 -10.16
CA GLU A 126 -2.30 18.33 -10.97
C GLU A 126 -0.93 19.00 -10.80
N TYR A 127 -0.48 19.19 -9.55
CA TYR A 127 0.85 19.71 -9.25
C TYR A 127 1.97 18.87 -9.90
N MET A 128 1.89 17.54 -9.85
CA MET A 128 2.94 16.67 -10.40
C MET A 128 3.01 16.66 -11.94
N GLN A 129 2.01 17.18 -12.65
CA GLN A 129 2.03 17.20 -14.13
C GLN A 129 3.20 18.01 -14.68
N ASP A 130 3.52 19.12 -14.02
CA ASP A 130 4.63 20.00 -14.42
C ASP A 130 6.00 19.42 -14.06
N HIS A 131 6.04 18.35 -13.27
CA HIS A 131 7.25 17.69 -12.76
C HIS A 131 7.53 16.33 -13.42
N VAL A 132 6.83 16.00 -14.51
CA VAL A 132 7.08 14.75 -15.26
C VAL A 132 8.51 14.76 -15.83
N GLY A 133 9.24 13.69 -15.58
CA GLY A 133 10.64 13.53 -15.98
C GLY A 133 11.66 13.96 -14.91
N GLU A 134 11.23 14.69 -13.88
CA GLU A 134 12.09 15.09 -12.77
C GLU A 134 12.32 13.94 -11.79
N SER A 135 13.38 14.07 -10.98
CA SER A 135 13.79 13.07 -10.00
C SER A 135 13.61 13.59 -8.59
N PHE A 136 13.03 12.77 -7.72
CA PHE A 136 12.74 13.13 -6.34
C PHE A 136 13.28 12.08 -5.38
N SER A 137 13.58 12.52 -4.16
CA SER A 137 13.83 11.61 -3.04
C SER A 137 12.51 11.32 -2.34
N GLY A 138 12.38 10.12 -1.80
CA GLY A 138 11.20 9.72 -1.07
C GLY A 138 11.42 8.48 -0.23
N VAL A 139 10.36 8.10 0.47
CA VAL A 139 10.33 6.95 1.37
C VAL A 139 9.22 6.01 0.93
N ILE A 140 9.50 4.71 0.92
CA ILE A 140 8.47 3.71 0.64
C ILE A 140 7.40 3.78 1.73
N SER A 141 6.17 4.18 1.37
CA SER A 141 5.03 4.41 2.27
C SER A 141 4.05 3.22 2.33
N SER A 142 4.09 2.33 1.34
CA SER A 142 3.40 1.05 1.35
C SER A 142 4.04 0.06 0.37
N VAL A 143 3.88 -1.24 0.63
CA VAL A 143 4.36 -2.33 -0.23
C VAL A 143 3.19 -3.24 -0.54
N THR A 144 2.97 -3.53 -1.82
CA THR A 144 1.94 -4.46 -2.29
C THR A 144 2.55 -5.53 -3.19
N GLY A 145 1.75 -6.52 -3.58
CA GLY A 145 2.20 -7.57 -4.50
C GLY A 145 2.51 -7.07 -5.91
N PHE A 146 1.95 -5.93 -6.31
CA PHE A 146 2.10 -5.36 -7.65
C PHE A 146 3.06 -4.17 -7.71
N GLY A 147 3.58 -3.68 -6.57
CA GLY A 147 4.48 -2.55 -6.58
C GLY A 147 4.76 -1.94 -5.20
N LEU A 148 5.37 -0.77 -5.24
CA LEU A 148 5.78 0.02 -4.09
C LEU A 148 5.11 1.39 -4.18
N PHE A 149 4.47 1.85 -3.11
CA PHE A 149 4.06 3.24 -3.01
C PHE A 149 5.20 4.03 -2.37
N VAL A 150 5.61 5.11 -3.03
CA VAL A 150 6.69 5.99 -2.57
C VAL A 150 6.07 7.35 -2.25
N ARG A 151 6.32 7.83 -1.04
CA ARG A 151 5.99 9.20 -0.63
C ARG A 151 7.17 10.10 -0.90
N LEU A 152 6.97 11.17 -1.64
CA LEU A 152 8.01 12.18 -1.87
C LEU A 152 8.30 12.96 -0.60
N ASP A 153 9.59 13.22 -0.36
CA ASP A 153 10.04 14.07 0.73
C ASP A 153 9.51 15.49 0.52
N ASP A 154 9.13 16.16 1.61
CA ASP A 154 8.60 17.54 1.69
C ASP A 154 7.26 17.83 0.97
N LEU A 155 6.86 17.01 -0.02
CA LEU A 155 5.65 17.22 -0.82
C LEU A 155 4.45 16.40 -0.32
N PHE A 156 4.67 15.33 0.44
CA PHE A 156 3.61 14.42 0.91
C PHE A 156 2.71 13.87 -0.21
N ILE A 157 3.30 13.69 -1.39
CA ILE A 157 2.68 13.10 -2.57
C ILE A 157 3.09 11.63 -2.64
N ASP A 158 2.11 10.74 -2.77
CA ASP A 158 2.34 9.31 -2.96
C ASP A 158 2.22 8.97 -4.46
N GLY A 159 3.12 8.13 -4.97
CA GLY A 159 3.04 7.58 -6.31
C GLY A 159 3.46 6.12 -6.35
N LEU A 160 3.14 5.44 -7.45
CA LEU A 160 3.31 4.00 -7.61
C LEU A 160 4.54 3.69 -8.45
N VAL A 161 5.46 2.91 -7.87
CA VAL A 161 6.47 2.17 -8.63
C VAL A 161 5.92 0.78 -8.90
N HIS A 162 5.48 0.54 -10.13
CA HIS A 162 4.95 -0.77 -10.51
C HIS A 162 6.08 -1.82 -10.60
N ILE A 163 5.80 -3.06 -10.21
CA ILE A 163 6.77 -4.18 -10.18
C ILE A 163 7.47 -4.41 -11.53
N SER A 164 6.81 -4.11 -12.64
CA SER A 164 7.38 -4.25 -13.99
C SER A 164 8.44 -3.22 -14.34
N THR A 165 8.49 -2.10 -13.61
CA THR A 165 9.49 -1.04 -13.78
C THR A 165 10.74 -1.29 -12.94
N LEU A 166 10.67 -2.23 -12.00
CA LEU A 166 11.81 -2.67 -11.22
C LEU A 166 12.76 -3.52 -12.08
N ASP A 167 13.97 -3.76 -11.55
CA ASP A 167 14.95 -4.64 -12.18
C ASP A 167 14.35 -6.01 -12.52
N ASN A 168 14.83 -6.61 -13.61
CA ASN A 168 14.34 -7.90 -14.09
C ASN A 168 14.64 -9.04 -13.09
N ASP A 169 13.67 -9.31 -12.22
CA ASP A 169 13.69 -10.35 -11.20
C ASP A 169 12.27 -10.90 -10.95
N TYR A 170 12.19 -12.04 -10.29
CA TYR A 170 10.95 -12.55 -9.74
C TYR A 170 10.81 -12.02 -8.31
N TYR A 171 9.79 -11.20 -8.07
CA TYR A 171 9.56 -10.59 -6.78
C TYR A 171 8.46 -11.32 -6.00
N ARG A 172 8.79 -11.71 -4.77
CA ARG A 172 7.85 -12.32 -3.83
C ARG A 172 7.44 -11.30 -2.77
N PHE A 173 6.14 -11.12 -2.61
CA PHE A 173 5.58 -10.26 -1.57
C PHE A 173 5.45 -11.03 -0.24
N ASP A 174 6.04 -10.48 0.81
CA ASP A 174 5.95 -10.97 2.19
C ASP A 174 5.04 -10.00 2.96
N MET A 175 3.77 -10.42 3.11
CA MET A 175 2.69 -9.59 3.65
C MET A 175 2.90 -9.27 5.13
N GLU A 176 3.35 -10.24 5.93
CA GLU A 176 3.60 -10.07 7.37
C GLU A 176 4.69 -9.03 7.63
N LYS A 177 5.75 -9.03 6.81
CA LYS A 177 6.89 -8.12 6.98
C LYS A 177 6.81 -6.88 6.10
N GLN A 178 5.72 -6.72 5.34
CA GLN A 178 5.49 -5.64 4.38
C GLN A 178 6.72 -5.34 3.53
N ARG A 179 7.21 -6.36 2.82
CA ARG A 179 8.41 -6.27 1.98
C ARG A 179 8.28 -7.05 0.68
N LEU A 180 8.92 -6.55 -0.35
CA LEU A 180 9.02 -7.18 -1.66
C LEU A 180 10.45 -7.72 -1.84
N ILE A 181 10.59 -9.01 -2.15
CA ILE A 181 11.90 -9.70 -2.18
C ILE A 181 12.17 -10.25 -3.57
N GLY A 182 13.23 -9.79 -4.23
CA GLY A 182 13.71 -10.36 -5.49
C GLY A 182 14.43 -11.69 -5.25
N GLU A 183 13.97 -12.77 -5.89
CA GLU A 183 14.50 -14.12 -5.69
C GLU A 183 15.93 -14.29 -6.22
N ASN A 184 16.23 -13.71 -7.38
CA ASN A 184 17.54 -13.86 -8.01
C ASN A 184 18.55 -12.84 -7.48
N SER A 185 18.16 -11.57 -7.41
CA SER A 185 19.00 -10.45 -6.95
C SER A 185 19.20 -10.46 -5.44
N GLY A 186 18.26 -11.05 -4.69
CA GLY A 186 18.18 -10.89 -3.24
C GLY A 186 17.90 -9.45 -2.82
N MET A 187 17.39 -8.62 -3.73
CA MET A 187 16.97 -7.24 -3.44
C MET A 187 15.74 -7.27 -2.54
N ILE A 188 15.67 -6.34 -1.58
CA ILE A 188 14.56 -6.25 -0.65
C ILE A 188 14.12 -4.80 -0.63
N TYR A 189 12.83 -4.57 -0.89
CA TYR A 189 12.18 -3.27 -0.71
C TYR A 189 11.24 -3.39 0.49
N ARG A 190 11.43 -2.55 1.51
CA ARG A 190 10.64 -2.54 2.74
C ARG A 190 9.99 -1.18 2.93
N LEU A 191 8.85 -1.17 3.62
CA LEU A 191 8.29 0.06 4.19
C LEU A 191 9.38 0.84 4.96
N GLY A 192 9.46 2.15 4.71
CA GLY A 192 10.39 3.06 5.37
C GLY A 192 11.77 3.19 4.73
N ASP A 193 12.12 2.37 3.73
CA ASP A 193 13.41 2.53 3.03
C ASP A 193 13.42 3.81 2.19
N LYS A 194 14.57 4.50 2.16
CA LYS A 194 14.77 5.67 1.30
C LYS A 194 15.07 5.25 -0.14
N VAL A 195 14.45 5.94 -1.07
CA VAL A 195 14.56 5.70 -2.50
C VAL A 195 14.65 7.00 -3.28
N ARG A 196 15.26 6.93 -4.45
CA ARG A 196 15.21 7.99 -5.46
C ARG A 196 14.39 7.49 -6.62
N ILE A 197 13.40 8.29 -7.00
CA ILE A 197 12.47 7.98 -8.08
C ILE A 197 12.57 9.00 -9.19
N LYS A 198 12.03 8.66 -10.36
CA LYS A 198 11.72 9.59 -11.43
C LYS A 198 10.23 9.56 -11.70
N VAL A 199 9.63 10.72 -11.94
CA VAL A 199 8.22 10.84 -12.34
C VAL A 199 8.10 10.43 -13.81
N GLU A 200 7.36 9.36 -14.09
CA GLU A 200 7.18 8.85 -15.46
C GLU A 200 5.90 9.38 -16.09
N ALA A 201 4.79 9.34 -15.36
CA ALA A 201 3.49 9.79 -15.85
C ALA A 201 2.58 10.21 -14.70
N VAL A 202 1.58 11.03 -15.03
CA VAL A 202 0.53 11.46 -14.11
C VAL A 202 -0.83 11.20 -14.76
N HIS A 203 -1.71 10.52 -14.03
CA HIS A 203 -3.05 10.16 -14.47
C HIS A 203 -4.10 10.90 -13.64
N LEU A 204 -4.51 12.09 -14.09
CA LEU A 204 -5.49 12.94 -13.36
C LEU A 204 -6.82 12.21 -13.06
N GLN A 205 -7.33 11.44 -14.03
CA GLN A 205 -8.60 10.74 -13.87
C GLN A 205 -8.55 9.65 -12.80
N GLN A 206 -7.40 8.99 -12.67
CA GLN A 206 -7.15 7.94 -11.68
C GLN A 206 -6.55 8.47 -10.38
N LYS A 207 -6.18 9.76 -10.33
CA LYS A 207 -5.49 10.40 -9.20
C LYS A 207 -4.25 9.63 -8.79
N MET A 208 -3.48 9.21 -9.80
CA MET A 208 -2.33 8.34 -9.65
C MET A 208 -1.13 8.94 -10.36
N VAL A 209 0.04 8.84 -9.71
CA VAL A 209 1.32 9.23 -10.28
C VAL A 209 2.17 7.98 -10.42
N ASP A 210 2.70 7.74 -11.61
CA ASP A 210 3.60 6.62 -11.90
C ASP A 210 5.05 7.05 -11.73
N PHE A 211 5.79 6.23 -10.99
CA PHE A 211 7.20 6.42 -10.73
C PHE A 211 8.02 5.27 -11.30
N SER A 212 9.26 5.56 -11.71
CA SER A 212 10.31 4.57 -11.91
C SER A 212 11.35 4.68 -10.80
N LEU A 213 11.87 3.55 -10.37
CA LEU A 213 12.92 3.51 -9.34
C LEU A 213 14.29 3.75 -9.99
N LEU A 214 14.99 4.79 -9.54
CA LEU A 214 16.36 5.08 -9.97
C LEU A 214 17.39 4.44 -9.03
N GLU A 215 17.23 4.67 -7.74
CA GLU A 215 18.14 4.19 -6.71
C GLU A 215 17.36 3.78 -5.46
N SER A 216 17.86 2.77 -4.75
CA SER A 216 17.39 2.43 -3.41
C SER A 216 18.56 2.39 -2.45
N GLU A 217 18.30 2.78 -1.20
CA GLU A 217 19.29 2.72 -0.12
C GLU A 217 19.85 1.30 0.07
N ARG A 218 18.99 0.27 -0.05
CA ARG A 218 19.42 -1.13 0.03
C ARG A 218 20.09 -1.57 -1.26
N LYS A 219 21.17 -2.34 -1.11
CA LYS A 219 21.88 -2.98 -2.22
C LYS A 219 21.46 -4.45 -2.37
N PRO A 220 21.48 -5.00 -3.60
CA PRO A 220 21.17 -6.40 -3.84
C PRO A 220 22.17 -7.31 -3.12
N ARG A 221 21.67 -8.27 -2.34
CA ARG A 221 22.51 -9.20 -1.56
C ARG A 221 23.25 -10.22 -2.42
N ARG A 222 22.82 -10.43 -3.68
CA ARG A 222 23.40 -11.40 -4.63
C ARG A 222 23.83 -10.73 -5.96
N ALA A 223 24.49 -9.57 -5.87
CA ALA A 223 25.10 -8.94 -7.05
C ALA A 223 25.98 -9.94 -7.82
N GLY A 224 25.76 -10.12 -9.13
CA GLY A 224 26.55 -11.05 -9.96
C GLY A 224 25.86 -12.36 -10.40
N LYS A 225 24.65 -12.67 -9.90
CA LYS A 225 23.96 -13.95 -10.19
C LYS A 225 22.62 -13.82 -10.93
N THR A 226 22.25 -12.62 -11.38
CA THR A 226 21.06 -12.44 -12.22
C THR A 226 21.23 -13.17 -13.56
N ALA A 227 20.12 -13.69 -14.11
CA ALA A 227 20.13 -14.48 -15.35
C ALA A 227 20.83 -13.75 -16.51
N LYS A 228 20.70 -12.41 -16.57
CA LYS A 228 21.35 -11.54 -17.56
C LYS A 228 22.89 -11.51 -17.43
N GLN A 229 23.42 -11.52 -16.21
CA GLN A 229 24.88 -11.57 -15.97
C GLN A 229 25.45 -12.99 -16.09
N LYS A 230 24.68 -14.02 -15.71
CA LYS A 230 25.05 -15.42 -16.03
C LYS A 230 25.13 -15.66 -17.53
N ALA A 231 24.15 -15.18 -18.30
CA ALA A 231 24.15 -15.27 -19.77
C ALA A 231 25.34 -14.52 -20.40
N LYS A 232 25.73 -13.37 -19.83
CA LYS A 232 26.88 -12.59 -20.30
C LYS A 232 28.22 -13.26 -19.95
N ARG A 233 28.33 -13.89 -18.78
CA ARG A 233 29.50 -14.70 -18.38
C ARG A 233 29.64 -15.98 -19.20
N SER A 234 28.54 -16.71 -19.45
CA SER A 234 28.56 -17.91 -20.30
C SER A 234 28.94 -17.60 -21.75
N PHE A 235 28.66 -16.38 -22.23
CA PHE A 235 29.10 -15.94 -23.56
C PHE A 235 30.59 -15.55 -23.60
N GLN A 236 31.17 -15.13 -22.47
CA GLN A 236 32.60 -14.80 -22.35
C GLN A 236 33.49 -16.04 -22.14
N GLU A 237 32.94 -17.15 -21.64
CA GLU A 237 33.65 -18.40 -21.39
C GLU A 237 33.62 -19.41 -22.55
N LEU A 238 33.14 -19.03 -23.74
CA LEU A 238 33.29 -19.87 -24.93
C LEU A 238 34.75 -19.84 -25.40
N PRO A 239 35.48 -20.98 -25.46
CA PRO A 239 36.86 -20.98 -25.93
C PRO A 239 36.90 -20.55 -27.40
N GLN A 240 37.70 -19.53 -27.71
CA GLN A 240 38.03 -19.19 -29.09
C GLN A 240 38.73 -20.39 -29.73
N ARG A 241 38.04 -21.01 -30.69
CA ARG A 241 38.55 -22.12 -31.49
C ARG A 241 39.72 -21.61 -32.33
N THR A 242 40.95 -21.88 -31.88
CA THR A 242 42.17 -21.55 -32.59
C THR A 242 42.20 -22.27 -33.93
N GLN A 243 42.12 -21.51 -35.03
CA GLN A 243 42.40 -22.01 -36.38
C GLN A 243 43.90 -22.20 -36.56
N SER A 244 44.39 -23.44 -36.56
CA SER A 244 45.72 -23.77 -37.05
C SER A 244 45.64 -24.23 -38.51
N LYS A 245 46.25 -23.43 -39.41
CA LYS A 245 46.57 -23.80 -40.80
C LYS A 245 47.68 -24.86 -40.82
N GLY A 246 47.54 -25.90 -41.65
CA GLY A 246 48.61 -26.86 -41.98
C GLY A 246 48.16 -27.87 -43.04
N LYS A 247 49.02 -28.14 -44.04
CA LYS A 247 48.75 -28.71 -45.38
C LYS A 247 48.71 -30.26 -45.45
N THR A 248 47.90 -30.73 -46.41
CA THR A 248 47.96 -31.95 -47.28
C THR A 248 48.92 -33.11 -46.98
N THR A 249 48.39 -34.34 -47.01
CA THR A 249 48.81 -35.46 -47.89
C THR A 249 47.68 -36.49 -48.07
N ALA A 250 47.66 -37.16 -49.22
CA ALA A 250 46.66 -38.14 -49.65
C ALA A 250 47.03 -39.58 -49.24
N SER A 251 46.03 -40.46 -49.00
CA SER A 251 45.88 -41.77 -49.65
C SER A 251 44.64 -42.52 -49.13
N ALA A 252 44.19 -43.48 -49.94
CA ALA A 252 42.88 -44.10 -50.01
C ALA A 252 42.63 -45.29 -49.04
N ALA A 253 41.35 -45.60 -48.77
CA ALA A 253 40.68 -46.87 -49.13
C ALA A 253 39.35 -47.10 -48.38
N ARG A 254 38.28 -47.37 -49.16
CA ARG A 254 37.23 -48.44 -49.05
C ARG A 254 36.77 -48.89 -47.63
N THR A 255 35.50 -49.13 -47.28
CA THR A 255 34.29 -49.52 -48.04
C THR A 255 33.08 -49.61 -47.09
N LYS A 256 31.87 -49.31 -47.61
CA LYS A 256 30.54 -49.96 -47.37
C LYS A 256 29.98 -49.94 -45.92
N LYS A 257 28.74 -49.53 -45.65
CA LYS A 257 27.46 -49.98 -46.26
C LYS A 257 26.31 -49.07 -45.77
N ALA A 258 25.46 -48.61 -46.69
CA ALA A 258 24.05 -48.26 -46.44
C ALA A 258 23.19 -49.55 -46.58
N PRO A 259 21.84 -49.62 -46.42
CA PRO A 259 20.82 -48.56 -46.56
C PRO A 259 19.70 -48.67 -45.47
N LYS A 260 18.54 -47.97 -45.40
CA LYS A 260 17.54 -47.56 -46.39
C LYS A 260 16.63 -46.44 -45.85
N LYS A 261 16.09 -45.69 -46.82
CA LYS A 261 14.96 -44.74 -46.82
C LYS A 261 13.62 -45.37 -46.41
N VAL A 262 12.70 -44.53 -45.88
CA VAL A 262 11.28 -44.31 -46.28
C VAL A 262 10.90 -42.93 -45.69
N ALA A 263 10.69 -41.82 -46.40
CA ALA A 263 9.69 -41.41 -47.39
C ALA A 263 8.28 -41.04 -46.83
N THR A 264 7.92 -39.76 -47.02
CA THR A 264 6.55 -39.18 -47.20
C THR A 264 5.62 -39.14 -45.98
N ARG A 265 4.77 -38.12 -45.74
CA ARG A 265 4.05 -37.22 -46.67
C ARG A 265 3.50 -35.98 -45.92
N SER A 266 3.34 -34.92 -46.69
CA SER A 266 2.65 -33.64 -46.43
C SER A 266 1.19 -33.75 -45.99
N SER A 267 0.68 -32.75 -45.25
CA SER A 267 -0.47 -31.95 -45.71
C SER A 267 -0.69 -30.68 -44.87
N THR A 268 -1.22 -29.70 -45.59
CA THR A 268 -1.52 -28.29 -45.33
C THR A 268 -2.68 -28.02 -44.37
N GLY A 269 -2.50 -27.02 -43.50
CA GLY A 269 -3.36 -25.82 -43.40
C GLY A 269 -4.71 -25.91 -42.69
N LYS A 270 -4.88 -25.11 -41.61
CA LYS A 270 -5.88 -24.01 -41.57
C LYS A 270 -5.76 -23.18 -40.29
N LYS A 271 -6.06 -21.88 -40.46
CA LYS A 271 -6.06 -20.75 -39.51
C LYS A 271 -7.16 -20.88 -38.43
N LEU A 272 -6.82 -20.37 -37.22
CA LEU A 272 -7.52 -19.44 -36.28
C LEU A 272 -9.05 -19.58 -36.07
N PRO A 273 -9.63 -19.32 -34.86
CA PRO A 273 -9.37 -18.07 -34.13
C PRO A 273 -9.38 -18.08 -32.59
N ILE A 274 -8.93 -16.92 -32.11
CA ILE A 274 -8.94 -16.35 -30.76
C ILE A 274 -10.38 -16.19 -30.24
N LYS A 275 -10.60 -16.42 -28.94
CA LYS A 275 -11.77 -15.90 -28.22
C LYS A 275 -11.34 -15.18 -26.94
N GLU A 276 -11.74 -13.93 -26.87
CA GLU A 276 -11.81 -13.06 -25.69
C GLU A 276 -12.76 -13.65 -24.63
N SER A 277 -12.53 -13.30 -23.36
CA SER A 277 -13.58 -13.34 -22.35
C SER A 277 -13.38 -12.19 -21.36
N GLN A 278 -14.37 -11.30 -21.32
CA GLN A 278 -14.60 -10.31 -20.27
C GLN A 278 -15.88 -10.69 -19.50
N ALA A 279 -15.78 -10.55 -18.18
CA ALA A 279 -16.79 -10.18 -17.18
C ALA A 279 -18.07 -11.02 -16.98
N LEU A 280 -18.30 -11.43 -15.73
CA LEU A 280 -19.43 -10.98 -14.91
C LEU A 280 -19.30 -11.40 -13.44
N LEU A 281 -19.65 -10.44 -12.57
CA LEU A 281 -19.68 -10.49 -11.11
C LEU A 281 -20.71 -11.51 -10.56
N LYS A 282 -20.45 -12.01 -9.34
CA LYS A 282 -21.43 -12.31 -8.28
C LYS A 282 -20.72 -12.55 -6.93
N ASP A 283 -21.04 -11.73 -5.93
CA ASP A 283 -20.79 -11.88 -4.48
C ASP A 283 -21.74 -12.91 -3.82
N PRO A 284 -21.68 -13.23 -2.50
CA PRO A 284 -20.59 -13.27 -1.49
C PRO A 284 -20.55 -14.65 -0.73
N PRO A 285 -19.83 -14.84 0.42
CA PRO A 285 -20.45 -14.54 1.73
C PRO A 285 -19.51 -14.11 2.91
N ASN A 286 -20.11 -13.39 3.86
CA ASN A 286 -19.87 -13.36 5.32
C ASN A 286 -18.47 -12.97 5.88
N GLY A 287 -18.39 -11.73 6.38
CA GLY A 287 -17.36 -11.24 7.30
C GLY A 287 -17.94 -10.92 8.68
N VAL A 288 -17.38 -11.56 9.69
CA VAL A 288 -17.74 -11.65 11.11
C VAL A 288 -17.90 -10.30 11.84
N ILE A 289 -19.01 -10.16 12.56
CA ILE A 289 -19.19 -9.20 13.65
C ILE A 289 -18.41 -9.72 14.86
N ALA A 290 -17.30 -9.08 15.22
CA ALA A 290 -16.65 -9.31 16.51
C ALA A 290 -17.33 -8.41 17.56
N LYS A 291 -18.39 -8.93 18.20
CA LYS A 291 -18.79 -8.49 19.53
C LYS A 291 -17.72 -8.96 20.51
N HIS A 292 -17.25 -8.10 21.40
CA HIS A 292 -16.44 -8.51 22.55
C HIS A 292 -17.19 -8.07 23.81
N ASN A 293 -17.65 -9.08 24.56
CA ASN A 293 -17.71 -9.03 26.03
C ASN A 293 -16.32 -9.34 26.59
#